data_AF-A0A954RM44-F1
#
_entry.id   AF-A0A954RM44-F1
#
_cell.length_a   1.000
_cell.length_b   1.000
_cell.length_c   1.000
_cell.angle_alpha   90.00
_cell.angle_beta   90.00
_cell.angle_gamma   90.00
#
_symmetry.space_group_name_H-M   'P 1'
#
loop_
_entity.id
_entity.type
_entity.pdbx_description
1 polymer ?
#
loop_
_entity_poly.entity_id
_entity_poly.type
_entity_poly.pdbx_seq_one_letter_code
_entity_poly.pdbx_strand_id
1 'polypeptide(L)'
;VIFEEFKGTGNLEIVLDRRLVDKRIWPAIDINRSGTRREEMLMSPEEYRRVVILRRVLNDMNPPDAMELLVSRMQKTKTNAEFLMSMNLK
;
A
#
# COMPACT_ATOMS: atom_id res chain seq x y z
N VAL A 1 -19.85 12.57 9.81
CA VAL A 1 -21.11 12.26 9.11
C VAL A 1 -20.87 12.16 7.60
N ILE A 2 -20.46 13.24 6.92
CA ILE A 2 -20.21 13.25 5.46
C ILE A 2 -19.18 12.20 4.97
N PHE A 3 -18.04 12.03 5.65
CA PHE A 3 -17.00 11.07 5.22
C PHE A 3 -17.51 9.61 5.18
N GLU A 4 -18.20 9.16 6.22
CA GLU A 4 -18.72 7.78 6.30
C GLU A 4 -19.84 7.53 5.28
N GLU A 5 -20.62 8.54 4.93
CA GLU A 5 -21.66 8.44 3.90
C GLU A 5 -21.05 8.20 2.50
N PHE A 6 -19.99 8.92 2.15
CA PHE A 6 -19.27 8.72 0.88
C PHE A 6 -18.43 7.44 0.86
N LYS A 7 -17.95 6.99 2.03
CA LYS A 7 -17.23 5.72 2.18
C LYS A 7 -18.09 4.52 1.78
N GLY A 8 -19.38 4.56 2.11
CA GLY A 8 -20.34 3.51 1.73
C GLY A 8 -20.56 3.40 0.22
N THR A 9 -20.45 4.53 -0.49
CA THR A 9 -20.72 4.66 -1.93
C THR A 9 -19.49 4.45 -2.80
N GLY A 10 -18.29 4.79 -2.31
CA GLY A 10 -17.03 4.61 -3.02
C GLY A 10 -16.57 3.15 -3.10
N ASN A 11 -15.72 2.86 -4.09
CA ASN A 11 -15.05 1.56 -4.26
C ASN A 11 -13.52 1.64 -4.12
N LEU A 12 -12.95 2.85 -3.96
CA LEU A 12 -11.53 3.10 -3.80
C LEU A 12 -11.32 4.21 -2.76
N GLU A 13 -10.41 3.98 -1.83
CA GLU A 13 -10.02 4.93 -0.80
C GLU A 13 -8.49 5.05 -0.75
N ILE A 14 -8.00 6.28 -0.79
CA ILE A 14 -6.59 6.61 -0.54
C ILE A 14 -6.56 7.46 0.72
N VAL A 15 -6.04 6.88 1.79
CA VAL A 15 -5.97 7.53 3.10
C VAL A 15 -4.58 8.15 3.24
N LEU A 16 -4.53 9.44 3.57
CA LEU A 16 -3.29 10.13 3.89
C LEU A 16 -3.11 10.22 5.40
N ASP A 17 -1.89 10.03 5.89
CA ASP A 17 -1.57 10.05 7.32
C ASP A 17 -0.71 11.26 7.69
N ARG A 18 -1.19 12.04 8.67
CA ARG A 18 -0.46 13.20 9.21
C ARG A 18 0.88 12.82 9.82
N ARG A 19 0.99 11.64 10.44
CA ARG A 19 2.23 11.15 11.06
C ARG A 19 3.37 11.00 10.05
N LEU A 20 3.05 10.65 8.80
CA LEU A 20 4.01 10.59 7.70
C LEU A 20 4.47 12.00 7.31
N VAL A 21 3.53 12.94 7.19
CA VAL A 21 3.81 14.35 6.87
C VAL A 21 4.70 15.01 7.92
N ASP A 22 4.39 14.81 9.21
CA ASP A 22 5.15 15.39 10.33
C ASP A 22 6.61 14.90 10.33
N LYS A 23 6.84 13.66 9.89
CA LYS A 23 8.18 13.07 9.70
C LYS A 23 8.80 13.35 8.32
N ARG A 24 8.11 14.09 7.44
CA ARG A 24 8.52 14.37 6.04
C ARG A 24 8.73 13.13 5.17
N ILE A 25 7.96 12.08 5.44
CA ILE A 25 7.97 10.84 4.66
C ILE A 25 6.97 10.99 3.51
N TRP A 26 7.43 10.78 2.28
CA TRP A 26 6.61 10.88 1.07
C TRP A 26 6.73 9.61 0.21
N PRO A 27 5.62 9.13 -0.36
CA PRO A 27 4.25 9.65 -0.26
C PRO A 27 3.60 9.37 1.11
N ALA A 28 2.78 10.31 1.62
CA ALA A 28 2.18 10.23 2.95
C ALA A 28 0.90 9.36 2.98
N ILE A 29 0.94 8.18 2.35
CA ILE A 29 -0.21 7.27 2.20
C ILE A 29 -0.20 6.23 3.33
N ASP A 30 -1.34 6.05 3.99
CA ASP A 30 -1.56 4.90 4.88
C ASP A 30 -1.94 3.68 4.04
N ILE A 31 -0.97 2.78 3.81
CA ILE A 31 -1.16 1.59 2.99
C ILE A 31 -2.19 0.63 3.58
N ASN A 32 -2.24 0.51 4.91
CA ASN A 32 -3.11 -0.44 5.60
C ASN A 32 -4.58 0.02 5.54
N ARG A 33 -4.82 1.32 5.59
CA ARG A 33 -6.16 1.91 5.51
C ARG A 33 -6.63 2.18 4.07
N SER A 34 -5.71 2.25 3.11
CA SER A 34 -6.03 2.47 1.70
C SER A 34 -6.36 1.15 1.00
N GLY A 35 -7.28 1.18 0.02
CA GLY A 35 -7.64 -0.01 -0.73
C GLY A 35 -8.74 0.20 -1.75
N THR A 36 -8.92 -0.82 -2.58
CA THR A 36 -9.94 -0.87 -3.62
C THR A 36 -10.78 -2.14 -3.44
N ARG A 37 -12.10 -2.02 -3.50
CA ARG A 37 -12.99 -3.18 -3.47
C ARG A 37 -12.82 -4.01 -4.73
N ARG A 38 -12.77 -5.33 -4.58
CA ARG A 38 -12.54 -6.30 -5.68
C ARG A 38 -11.25 -6.04 -6.47
N GLU A 39 -10.18 -5.69 -5.78
CA GLU A 39 -8.87 -5.42 -6.40
C GLU A 39 -8.29 -6.64 -7.15
N GLU A 40 -8.75 -7.87 -6.86
CA GLU A 40 -8.39 -9.08 -7.59
C GLU A 40 -8.81 -9.06 -9.07
N MET A 41 -9.77 -8.21 -9.45
CA MET A 41 -10.19 -8.04 -10.85
C MET A 41 -9.32 -7.03 -11.61
N LEU A 42 -8.46 -6.28 -10.92
CA LEU A 42 -7.63 -5.21 -11.50
C LEU A 42 -6.19 -5.64 -11.77
N MET A 43 -5.79 -6.78 -11.24
CA MET A 43 -4.42 -7.29 -11.28
C MET A 43 -4.40 -8.71 -11.83
N SER A 44 -3.25 -9.12 -12.39
CA SER A 44 -3.06 -10.54 -12.70
C SER A 44 -3.08 -11.39 -11.41
N PRO A 45 -3.46 -12.68 -11.47
CA PRO A 45 -3.46 -13.53 -10.27
C PRO A 45 -2.10 -13.63 -9.57
N GLU A 46 -1.00 -13.52 -10.33
CA GLU A 46 0.35 -13.52 -9.74
C GLU A 46 0.66 -12.22 -9.02
N GLU A 47 0.41 -11.09 -9.66
CA GLU A 47 0.60 -9.76 -9.10
C GLU A 47 -0.23 -9.58 -7.82
N TYR A 48 -1.51 -9.96 -7.87
CA TYR A 48 -2.40 -9.88 -6.72
C TYR A 48 -1.86 -10.68 -5.52
N ARG A 49 -1.40 -11.92 -5.73
CA ARG A 49 -0.78 -12.72 -4.66
C ARG A 49 0.42 -12.03 -4.02
N ARG A 50 1.30 -11.44 -4.85
CA ARG A 50 2.49 -10.71 -4.35
C ARG A 50 2.09 -9.46 -3.56
N VAL A 51 1.12 -8.69 -4.05
CA VAL A 51 0.59 -7.49 -3.37
C VAL A 51 -0.07 -7.85 -2.04
N VAL A 52 -0.85 -8.92 -1.96
CA VAL A 52 -1.44 -9.39 -0.70
C VAL A 52 -0.37 -9.73 0.33
N ILE A 53 0.71 -10.40 -0.08
CA ILE A 53 1.79 -10.74 0.85
C ILE A 53 2.56 -9.50 1.29
N LEU A 54 2.84 -8.57 0.37
CA LEU A 54 3.40 -7.26 0.71
C LEU A 54 2.54 -6.54 1.75
N ARG A 55 1.22 -6.47 1.55
CA ARG A 55 0.28 -5.87 2.51
C ARG A 55 0.34 -6.54 3.88
N ARG A 56 0.45 -7.87 3.95
CA ARG A 56 0.61 -8.58 5.23
C ARG A 56 1.88 -8.16 5.98
N VAL A 57 3.01 -8.10 5.28
CA VAL A 57 4.29 -7.67 5.88
C VAL A 57 4.22 -6.24 6.40
N LEU A 58 3.57 -5.33 5.65
CA LEU A 58 3.43 -3.93 6.05
C LEU A 58 2.42 -3.71 7.18
N ASN A 59 1.46 -4.64 7.35
CA ASN A 59 0.43 -4.54 8.38
C ASN A 59 0.96 -4.76 9.80
N ASP A 60 2.07 -5.49 9.94
CA ASP A 60 2.75 -5.72 11.23
C ASP A 60 3.59 -4.51 11.68
N MET A 61 3.71 -3.48 10.85
CA MET A 61 4.51 -2.29 11.09
C MET A 61 3.64 -1.07 11.37
N ASN A 62 4.19 -0.08 12.07
CA ASN A 62 3.54 1.22 12.14
C ASN A 62 3.62 1.93 10.76
N PRO A 63 2.71 2.86 10.44
CA PRO A 63 2.66 3.44 9.09
C PRO A 63 3.93 4.19 8.64
N PRO A 64 4.63 4.97 9.50
CA PRO A 64 5.93 5.54 9.15
C PRO A 64 6.97 4.50 8.72
N ASP A 65 7.18 3.47 9.54
CA ASP A 65 8.21 2.46 9.29
C ASP A 65 7.85 1.60 8.06
N ALA A 66 6.56 1.28 7.90
CA ALA A 66 6.04 0.59 6.73
C ALA A 66 6.32 1.36 5.43
N MET A 67 6.06 2.68 5.43
CA MET A 67 6.28 3.53 4.25
C MET A 67 7.75 3.70 3.93
N GLU A 68 8.61 3.91 4.93
CA GLU A 68 10.06 4.01 4.72
C GLU A 68 10.63 2.72 4.14
N LEU A 69 10.22 1.56 4.68
CA LEU A 69 10.62 0.26 4.15
C LEU A 69 10.17 0.09 2.70
N LEU A 70 8.90 0.40 2.41
CA LEU A 70 8.33 0.28 1.08
C LEU A 70 9.10 1.14 0.07
N VAL A 71 9.27 2.44 0.36
CA VAL A 71 9.98 3.38 -0.51
C VAL A 71 11.43 2.96 -0.71
N SER A 72 12.14 2.57 0.36
CA SER A 72 13.53 2.12 0.28
C SER A 72 13.69 0.87 -0.59
N ARG A 73 12.73 -0.05 -0.57
CA ARG A 73 12.75 -1.24 -1.42
C ARG A 73 12.41 -0.91 -2.86
N MET A 74 11.37 -0.12 -3.11
CA MET A 74 10.95 0.27 -4.45
C MET A 74 12.04 1.07 -5.18
N GLN A 75 12.78 1.92 -4.47
CA GLN A 75 13.91 2.70 -5.02
C GLN A 75 15.06 1.83 -5.56
N LYS A 76 15.16 0.57 -5.15
CA LYS A 76 16.20 -0.36 -5.63
C LYS A 76 15.86 -0.99 -6.99
N THR A 77 14.66 -0.75 -7.49
CA THR A 77 14.14 -1.33 -8.74
C THR A 77 13.62 -0.24 -9.65
N LYS A 78 13.63 -0.46 -10.97
CA LYS A 78 13.14 0.55 -11.92
C LYS A 78 11.64 0.47 -12.13
N THR A 79 11.04 -0.70 -11.91
CA THR A 79 9.62 -0.94 -12.18
C THR A 79 8.96 -1.69 -11.03
N ASN A 80 7.63 -1.52 -10.90
CA ASN A 80 6.84 -2.28 -9.93
C ASN A 80 6.89 -3.79 -10.18
N ALA A 81 7.00 -4.21 -11.45
CA ALA A 81 7.14 -5.62 -11.80
C ALA A 81 8.44 -6.19 -11.25
N GLU A 82 9.57 -5.51 -11.45
CA GLU A 82 10.87 -5.89 -10.87
C GLU A 82 10.80 -5.92 -9.33
N PHE A 83 10.19 -4.90 -8.72
CA PHE A 83 9.99 -4.84 -7.27
C PHE A 83 9.26 -6.07 -6.75
N LEU A 84 8.06 -6.35 -7.29
CA LEU A 84 7.23 -7.47 -6.89
C LEU A 84 7.91 -8.81 -7.17
N MET A 85 8.68 -8.93 -8.25
CA MET A 85 9.49 -10.12 -8.56
C MET A 85 10.63 -10.32 -7.57
N SER A 86 11.30 -9.23 -7.17
CA SER A 86 12.45 -9.24 -6.24
C SER A 86 12.08 -9.61 -4.80
N MET A 87 10.79 -9.55 -4.47
CA MET A 87 10.27 -10.10 -3.23
C MET A 87 10.37 -11.63 -3.29
N ASN A 88 11.55 -12.15 -2.94
CA ASN A 88 11.77 -13.58 -2.74
C ASN A 88 11.05 -14.01 -1.46
N LEU A 89 9.82 -14.44 -1.67
CA LEU A 89 8.96 -15.05 -0.69
C LEU A 89 9.45 -16.50 -0.51
N LYS A 90 10.26 -16.73 0.54
CA LYS A 90 10.49 -18.09 1.05
C LYS A 90 9.27 -18.55 1.84
#